data_AF-A0A519Z118-F1
#
_entry.id   AF-A0A519Z118-F1
#
_cell.length_a   1.000
_cell.length_b   1.000
_cell.length_c   1.000
_cell.angle_alpha   90.00
_cell.angle_beta   90.00
_cell.angle_gamma   90.00
#
_symmetry.space_group_name_H-M   'P 1'
#
loop_
_entity.id
_entity.type
_entity.pdbx_description
1 polymer ?
#
loop_
_entity_poly.entity_id
_entity_poly.type
_entity_poly.pdbx_seq_one_letter_code
_entity_poly.pdbx_strand_id
1 'polypeptide(L)'
;MKRTAAALKLFSLFILLSFLSSCLKDSCKSTYTIYEPVFQSLTQVRQSMKSRAPQKMEQTGKLYVYDKYIFLNEVDKGIHVIDNSNPASPRTISFIPIPGNVDLAVKDNYLYADSYSDLVVFDISTPTQVTPKKFINNTFPFRRNYY
;
A
#
# COMPACT_ATOMS: atom_id res chain seq x y z
N MET A 1 68.98 -44.93 -10.75
CA MET A 1 67.93 -44.31 -11.61
C MET A 1 66.48 -44.43 -11.11
N LYS A 2 66.13 -45.26 -10.11
CA LYS A 2 64.73 -45.40 -9.63
C LYS A 2 64.26 -44.33 -8.62
N ARG A 3 65.18 -43.69 -7.88
CA ARG A 3 64.86 -42.69 -6.83
C ARG A 3 64.45 -41.32 -7.38
N THR A 4 64.99 -40.91 -8.53
CA THR A 4 64.67 -39.62 -9.19
C THR A 4 63.27 -39.60 -9.80
N ALA A 5 62.80 -40.73 -10.33
CA ALA A 5 61.43 -40.86 -10.86
C ALA A 5 60.35 -40.78 -9.77
N ALA A 6 60.63 -41.24 -8.55
CA ALA A 6 59.71 -41.15 -7.41
C ALA A 6 59.59 -39.70 -6.89
N ALA A 7 60.70 -38.98 -6.82
CA ALA A 7 60.72 -37.56 -6.44
C ALA A 7 59.96 -36.68 -7.45
N LEU A 8 60.11 -36.95 -8.76
CA LEU A 8 59.39 -36.23 -9.82
C LEU A 8 57.87 -36.50 -9.78
N LYS A 9 57.45 -37.73 -9.43
CA LYS A 9 56.04 -38.06 -9.22
C LYS A 9 55.46 -37.39 -7.97
N LEU A 10 56.21 -37.33 -6.86
CA LEU A 10 55.78 -36.63 -5.64
C LEU A 10 55.64 -35.11 -5.90
N PHE A 11 56.57 -34.53 -6.65
CA PHE A 11 56.55 -33.11 -7.01
C PHE A 11 55.37 -32.79 -7.95
N SER A 12 55.11 -33.65 -8.94
CA SER A 12 53.94 -33.51 -9.81
C SER A 12 52.61 -33.67 -9.06
N LEU A 13 52.55 -34.56 -8.06
CA LEU A 13 51.38 -34.72 -7.20
C LEU A 13 51.17 -33.51 -6.28
N PHE A 14 52.25 -32.93 -5.74
CA PHE A 14 52.19 -31.72 -4.92
C PHE A 14 51.73 -30.50 -5.74
N ILE A 15 52.22 -30.36 -6.97
CA ILE A 15 51.74 -29.33 -7.91
C ILE A 15 50.24 -29.53 -8.21
N LEU A 16 49.80 -30.76 -8.47
CA LEU A 16 48.39 -31.06 -8.75
C LEU A 16 47.48 -30.74 -7.54
N LEU A 17 47.94 -31.04 -6.33
CA LEU A 17 47.24 -30.70 -5.07
C LEU A 17 47.16 -29.20 -4.81
N SER A 18 48.13 -28.42 -5.31
CA SER A 18 48.16 -26.96 -5.19
C SER A 18 47.11 -26.26 -6.07
N PHE A 19 46.65 -26.91 -7.15
CA PHE A 19 45.58 -26.39 -8.01
C PHE A 19 44.17 -26.73 -7.52
N LEU A 20 44.04 -27.58 -6.50
CA LEU A 20 42.74 -27.94 -5.91
C LEU A 20 42.30 -27.01 -4.76
N SER A 21 43.16 -26.10 -4.29
CA SER A 21 42.81 -25.13 -3.25
C SER A 21 42.18 -23.84 -3.83
N SER A 22 41.16 -24.00 -4.68
CA SER A 22 40.37 -22.86 -5.16
C SER A 22 39.32 -22.50 -4.11
N CYS A 23 39.57 -21.40 -3.39
CA CYS A 23 38.59 -20.84 -2.46
C CYS A 23 37.66 -19.91 -3.26
N LEU A 24 36.51 -20.44 -3.71
CA LEU A 24 35.42 -19.64 -4.26
C LEU A 24 34.85 -18.78 -3.14
N LYS A 25 35.39 -17.57 -2.97
CA LYS A 25 34.81 -16.56 -2.09
C LYS A 25 33.66 -15.89 -2.84
N ASP A 26 32.56 -16.61 -2.99
CA ASP A 26 31.34 -16.06 -3.57
C ASP A 26 30.82 -14.94 -2.68
N SER A 27 30.71 -13.74 -3.24
CA SER A 27 30.06 -12.62 -2.56
C SER A 27 28.60 -12.55 -3.02
N CYS A 28 27.72 -13.25 -2.30
CA CYS A 28 26.30 -13.17 -2.52
C CYS A 28 25.78 -11.81 -2.02
N LYS A 29 25.30 -10.96 -2.94
CA LYS A 29 24.58 -9.73 -2.61
C LYS A 29 23.08 -10.03 -2.64
N SER A 30 22.44 -9.97 -1.48
CA SER A 30 20.98 -10.02 -1.39
C SER A 30 20.43 -8.60 -1.35
N THR A 31 19.47 -8.31 -2.23
CA THR A 31 18.70 -7.06 -2.20
C THR A 31 17.41 -7.31 -1.43
N TYR A 32 17.11 -6.45 -0.47
CA TYR A 32 15.87 -6.47 0.28
C TYR A 32 15.14 -5.14 0.09
N THR A 33 13.83 -5.20 -0.07
CA THR A 33 12.97 -4.03 0.05
C THR A 33 12.52 -3.93 1.49
N ILE A 34 12.88 -2.83 2.15
CA ILE A 34 12.37 -2.48 3.48
C ILE A 34 11.45 -1.27 3.35
N TYR A 35 10.32 -1.30 4.05
CA TYR A 35 9.41 -0.17 4.11
C TYR A 35 9.86 0.76 5.22
N GLU A 36 9.97 2.06 4.92
CA GLU A 36 10.23 3.08 5.92
C GLU A 36 8.90 3.68 6.38
N PRO A 37 8.60 3.70 7.70
CA PRO A 37 7.36 4.27 8.19
C PRO A 37 7.35 5.79 8.02
N VAL A 38 6.28 6.31 7.44
CA VAL A 38 6.03 7.75 7.40
C VAL A 38 5.18 8.13 8.60
N PHE A 39 5.78 8.84 9.55
CA PHE A 39 5.08 9.29 10.75
C PHE A 39 4.30 10.57 10.48
N GLN A 40 3.04 10.59 10.93
CA GLN A 40 2.19 11.78 10.95
C GLN A 40 1.37 11.78 12.24
N SER A 41 1.07 12.97 12.78
CA SER A 41 0.13 13.05 13.90
C SER A 41 -1.29 12.70 13.45
N LEU A 42 -2.08 12.09 14.33
CA LEU A 42 -3.48 11.77 14.05
C LEU A 42 -4.28 13.00 13.62
N THR A 43 -3.98 14.18 14.20
CA THR A 43 -4.61 15.44 13.84
C THR A 43 -4.34 15.82 12.39
N GLN A 44 -3.08 15.73 11.93
CA GLN A 44 -2.71 16.02 10.54
C GLN A 44 -3.38 15.06 9.56
N VAL A 45 -3.39 13.76 9.89
CA VAL A 45 -4.06 12.74 9.07
C VAL A 45 -5.55 13.07 8.94
N ARG A 46 -6.24 13.35 10.04
CA ARG A 46 -7.67 13.68 10.04
C ARG A 46 -8.00 14.99 9.32
N GLN A 47 -7.13 16.00 9.42
CA GLN A 47 -7.27 17.26 8.67
C GLN A 47 -7.12 17.08 7.15
N SER A 48 -6.43 16.02 6.73
CA SER A 48 -6.26 15.68 5.30
C SER A 48 -7.47 14.97 4.70
N MET A 49 -8.36 14.37 5.52
CA MET A 49 -9.52 13.59 5.07
C MET A 49 -10.65 14.48 4.55
N LYS A 50 -10.42 15.17 3.44
CA LYS A 50 -11.38 16.04 2.75
C LYS A 50 -11.16 15.94 1.25
N SER A 51 -12.12 16.43 0.46
CA SER A 51 -11.99 16.43 -0.99
C SER A 51 -10.69 17.08 -1.46
N ARG A 52 -10.00 16.39 -2.35
CA ARG A 52 -8.87 16.88 -3.13
C ARG A 52 -9.06 16.54 -4.61
N ALA A 53 -8.10 16.97 -5.44
CA ALA A 53 -8.12 16.66 -6.86
C ALA A 53 -8.27 15.14 -7.12
N PRO A 54 -8.98 14.76 -8.20
CA PRO A 54 -9.05 13.37 -8.64
C PRO A 54 -7.67 12.73 -8.73
N GLN A 55 -7.61 11.43 -8.46
CA GLN A 55 -6.43 10.62 -8.67
C GLN A 55 -6.76 9.42 -9.54
N LYS A 56 -5.73 8.78 -10.09
CA LYS A 56 -5.88 7.55 -10.86
C LYS A 56 -6.44 6.43 -9.96
N MET A 57 -7.35 5.64 -10.51
CA MET A 57 -7.84 4.41 -9.88
C MET A 57 -6.82 3.29 -10.08
N GLU A 58 -6.50 2.55 -9.03
CA GLU A 58 -5.53 1.44 -9.09
C GLU A 58 -6.16 0.12 -8.62
N GLN A 59 -6.65 0.09 -7.38
CA GLN A 59 -7.25 -1.07 -6.74
C GLN A 59 -8.59 -0.64 -6.12
N THR A 60 -9.65 -0.76 -6.91
CA THR A 60 -10.99 -0.34 -6.52
C THR A 60 -11.71 -1.44 -5.73
N GLY A 61 -12.47 -1.05 -4.72
CA GLY A 61 -13.28 -1.93 -3.90
C GLY A 61 -14.79 -1.71 -4.11
N LYS A 62 -15.52 -1.65 -3.00
CA LYS A 62 -16.97 -1.43 -2.99
C LYS A 62 -17.34 -0.07 -3.59
N LEU A 63 -18.49 0.01 -4.24
CA LEU A 63 -19.10 1.26 -4.66
C LEU A 63 -20.46 1.48 -4.00
N TYR A 64 -20.86 2.74 -3.88
CA TYR A 64 -22.19 3.16 -3.47
C TYR A 64 -22.71 4.25 -4.40
N VAL A 65 -23.97 4.16 -4.82
CA VAL A 65 -24.63 5.17 -5.65
C VAL A 65 -25.58 6.00 -4.80
N TYR A 66 -25.45 7.32 -4.86
CA TYR A 66 -26.34 8.25 -4.17
C TYR A 66 -26.63 9.44 -5.08
N ASP A 67 -27.92 9.67 -5.35
CA ASP A 67 -28.37 10.60 -6.39
C ASP A 67 -27.67 10.29 -7.74
N LYS A 68 -26.99 11.28 -8.33
CA LYS A 68 -26.20 11.16 -9.55
C LYS A 68 -24.72 10.87 -9.29
N TYR A 69 -24.31 10.56 -8.06
CA TYR A 69 -22.91 10.37 -7.71
C TYR A 69 -22.60 8.91 -7.36
N ILE A 70 -21.41 8.47 -7.75
CA ILE A 70 -20.84 7.18 -7.34
C ILE A 70 -19.68 7.47 -6.39
N PHE A 71 -19.74 6.86 -5.22
CA PHE A 71 -18.66 6.82 -4.25
C PHE A 71 -17.98 5.46 -4.39
N LEU A 72 -16.76 5.44 -4.90
CA LEU A 72 -16.02 4.22 -5.20
C LEU A 72 -14.80 4.12 -4.30
N ASN A 73 -14.75 3.09 -3.46
CA ASN A 73 -13.59 2.83 -2.62
C ASN A 73 -12.35 2.51 -3.49
N GLU A 74 -11.22 3.10 -3.08
CA GLU A 74 -9.87 2.71 -3.45
C GLU A 74 -9.24 2.09 -2.21
N VAL A 75 -9.01 0.78 -2.27
CA VAL A 75 -8.66 -0.04 -1.11
C VAL A 75 -7.45 0.56 -0.39
N ASP A 76 -7.60 0.76 0.92
CA ASP A 76 -6.64 1.35 1.87
C ASP A 76 -6.24 2.81 1.63
N LYS A 77 -6.74 3.45 0.56
CA LYS A 77 -6.39 4.84 0.21
C LYS A 77 -7.53 5.82 0.43
N GLY A 78 -8.79 5.43 0.19
CA GLY A 78 -9.95 6.30 0.38
C GLY A 78 -11.05 6.11 -0.66
N ILE A 79 -11.70 7.20 -1.07
CA ILE A 79 -12.93 7.17 -1.88
C ILE A 79 -12.84 8.14 -3.05
N HIS A 80 -13.04 7.62 -4.26
CA HIS A 80 -13.28 8.41 -5.47
C HIS A 80 -14.74 8.90 -5.48
N VAL A 81 -14.94 10.17 -5.80
CA VAL A 81 -16.26 10.75 -6.07
C VAL A 81 -16.41 10.93 -7.57
N ILE A 82 -17.42 10.30 -8.14
CA ILE A 82 -17.66 10.26 -9.58
C ILE A 82 -19.02 10.89 -9.84
N ASP A 83 -19.04 11.90 -10.69
CA ASP A 83 -20.25 12.47 -11.28
C ASP A 83 -20.77 11.51 -12.36
N ASN A 84 -21.94 10.95 -12.11
CA ASN A 84 -22.65 10.02 -12.98
C ASN A 84 -23.95 10.65 -13.52
N SER A 85 -23.99 11.99 -13.68
CA SER A 85 -25.13 12.69 -14.30
C SER A 85 -25.41 12.21 -15.74
N ASN A 86 -24.37 11.78 -16.45
CA ASN A 86 -24.48 11.07 -17.72
C ASN A 86 -23.89 9.66 -17.56
N PRO A 87 -24.71 8.62 -17.39
CA PRO A 87 -24.24 7.25 -17.22
C PRO A 87 -23.42 6.69 -18.38
N ALA A 88 -23.57 7.25 -19.59
CA ALA A 88 -22.75 6.86 -20.74
C ALA A 88 -21.32 7.45 -20.69
N SER A 89 -21.08 8.43 -19.82
CA SER A 89 -19.79 9.12 -19.69
C SER A 89 -19.56 9.65 -18.26
N PRO A 90 -19.40 8.77 -17.25
CA PRO A 90 -19.11 9.16 -15.87
C PRO A 90 -17.76 9.88 -15.77
N ARG A 91 -17.63 10.79 -14.79
CA ARG A 91 -16.41 11.59 -14.59
C ARG A 91 -15.98 11.60 -13.13
N THR A 92 -14.75 11.24 -12.84
CA THR A 92 -14.18 11.42 -11.49
C THR A 92 -13.95 12.90 -11.23
N ILE A 93 -14.59 13.44 -10.19
CA ILE A 93 -14.58 14.88 -9.87
C ILE A 93 -13.76 15.22 -8.62
N SER A 94 -13.59 14.25 -7.70
CA SER A 94 -12.72 14.43 -6.53
C SER A 94 -12.28 13.10 -5.95
N PHE A 95 -11.32 13.16 -5.03
CA PHE A 95 -10.92 12.04 -4.19
C PHE A 95 -10.87 12.46 -2.73
N ILE A 96 -11.28 11.57 -1.82
CA ILE A 96 -11.24 11.76 -0.38
C ILE A 96 -10.23 10.76 0.18
N PRO A 97 -9.05 11.21 0.67
CA PRO A 97 -8.07 10.31 1.26
C PRO A 97 -8.58 9.83 2.63
N ILE A 98 -8.65 8.52 2.80
CA ILE A 98 -9.05 7.86 4.04
C ILE A 98 -8.14 6.64 4.21
N PRO A 99 -7.05 6.77 4.98
CA PRO A 99 -6.10 5.69 5.22
C PRO A 99 -6.78 4.46 5.81
N GLY A 100 -6.48 3.29 5.25
CA GLY A 100 -7.04 2.00 5.69
C GLY A 100 -8.53 1.82 5.41
N ASN A 101 -9.10 2.64 4.52
CA ASN A 101 -10.52 2.54 4.12
C ASN A 101 -10.76 1.33 3.21
N VAL A 102 -11.77 0.54 3.54
CA VAL A 102 -12.18 -0.64 2.78
C VAL A 102 -13.68 -0.66 2.55
N ASP A 103 -14.47 -0.09 3.47
CA ASP A 103 -15.92 -0.09 3.37
C ASP A 103 -16.50 1.33 3.46
N LEU A 104 -17.68 1.48 2.87
CA LEU A 104 -18.49 2.68 2.94
C LEU A 104 -19.97 2.36 2.95
N ALA A 105 -20.74 3.28 3.53
CA ALA A 105 -22.18 3.37 3.42
C ALA A 105 -22.60 4.84 3.30
N VAL A 106 -23.72 5.10 2.65
CA VAL A 106 -24.29 6.45 2.57
C VAL A 106 -25.71 6.42 3.11
N LYS A 107 -26.04 7.40 3.93
CA LYS A 107 -27.40 7.63 4.41
C LYS A 107 -27.66 9.13 4.42
N ASP A 108 -28.70 9.56 3.72
CA ASP A 108 -29.00 10.97 3.50
C ASP A 108 -27.74 11.70 2.96
N ASN A 109 -27.41 12.89 3.48
CA ASN A 109 -26.22 13.64 3.10
C ASN A 109 -24.94 13.22 3.84
N TYR A 110 -24.89 12.01 4.40
CA TYR A 110 -23.74 11.53 5.15
C TYR A 110 -23.14 10.26 4.55
N LEU A 111 -21.83 10.30 4.34
CA LEU A 111 -21.02 9.14 4.00
C LEU A 111 -20.31 8.65 5.25
N TYR A 112 -20.43 7.36 5.52
CA TYR A 112 -19.79 6.64 6.60
C TYR A 112 -18.71 5.77 6.00
N ALA A 113 -17.47 5.95 6.43
CA ALA A 113 -16.33 5.19 5.94
C ALA A 113 -15.44 4.78 7.09
N ASP A 114 -14.94 3.55 7.03
CA ASP A 114 -13.94 3.07 7.97
C ASP A 114 -12.57 3.71 7.71
N SER A 115 -11.78 3.85 8.76
CA SER A 115 -10.36 4.19 8.69
C SER A 115 -9.64 3.40 9.76
N TYR A 116 -9.04 2.27 9.36
CA TYR A 116 -8.53 1.25 10.29
C TYR A 116 -9.59 0.83 11.31
N SER A 117 -9.37 1.12 12.59
CA SER A 117 -10.31 0.83 13.69
C SER A 117 -11.40 1.88 13.87
N ASP A 118 -11.30 3.04 13.22
CA ASP A 118 -12.19 4.17 13.42
C ASP A 118 -13.29 4.20 12.36
N LEU A 119 -14.39 4.87 12.68
CA LEU A 119 -15.43 5.25 11.72
C LEU A 119 -15.39 6.77 11.53
N VAL A 120 -15.37 7.21 10.27
CA VAL A 120 -15.39 8.62 9.89
C VAL A 120 -16.71 8.93 9.21
N VAL A 121 -17.36 10.01 9.66
CA VAL A 121 -18.60 10.51 9.06
C VAL A 121 -18.27 11.77 8.27
N PHE A 122 -18.61 11.78 6.99
CA PHE A 122 -18.41 12.89 6.08
C PHE A 122 -19.73 13.53 5.70
N ASP A 123 -19.74 14.85 5.55
CA ASP A 123 -20.84 15.59 4.92
C ASP A 123 -20.61 15.58 3.40
N ILE A 124 -21.57 15.02 2.68
CA ILE A 124 -21.55 14.91 1.21
C ILE A 124 -22.66 15.75 0.55
N SER A 125 -23.25 16.71 1.26
CA SER A 125 -24.25 17.63 0.69
C SER A 125 -23.73 18.38 -0.53
N THR A 126 -22.42 18.66 -0.58
CA THR A 126 -21.71 19.18 -1.75
C THR A 126 -20.60 18.19 -2.14
N PRO A 127 -20.83 17.27 -3.10
CA PRO A 127 -19.90 16.18 -3.42
C PRO A 127 -18.52 16.61 -3.94
N THR A 128 -18.36 17.85 -4.39
CA THR A 128 -17.06 18.46 -4.75
C THR A 128 -16.30 19.00 -3.53
N GLN A 129 -16.96 19.13 -2.37
CA GLN A 129 -16.42 19.74 -1.16
C GLN A 129 -16.75 18.89 0.08
N VAL A 130 -16.44 17.59 0.01
CA VAL A 130 -16.66 16.66 1.12
C VAL A 130 -15.70 16.96 2.28
N THR A 131 -16.25 17.04 3.49
CA THR A 131 -15.48 17.30 4.73
C THR A 131 -15.87 16.34 5.85
N PRO A 132 -14.93 15.99 6.75
CA PRO A 132 -15.23 15.11 7.86
C PRO A 132 -15.98 15.90 8.94
N LYS A 133 -17.07 15.32 9.45
CA LYS A 133 -17.91 15.89 10.51
C LYS A 133 -17.66 15.24 11.86
N LYS A 134 -17.36 13.94 11.88
CA LYS A 134 -17.20 13.18 13.11
C LYS A 134 -16.21 12.04 12.93
N PHE A 135 -15.43 11.80 13.97
CA PHE A 135 -14.58 10.63 14.13
C PHE A 135 -15.09 9.83 15.32
N ILE A 136 -15.35 8.55 15.13
CA ILE A 136 -15.79 7.62 16.17
C ILE A 136 -14.69 6.58 16.32
N ASN A 137 -13.88 6.76 17.36
CA ASN A 137 -12.69 5.96 17.59
C ASN A 137 -13.06 4.51 17.92
N ASN A 138 -12.26 3.56 17.45
CA ASN A 138 -12.35 2.14 17.83
C ASN A 138 -13.74 1.52 17.60
N THR A 139 -14.44 1.97 16.55
CA THR A 139 -15.73 1.39 16.11
C THR A 139 -15.53 -0.04 15.61
N PHE A 140 -14.37 -0.31 15.00
CA PHE A 140 -13.97 -1.61 14.46
C PHE A 140 -12.72 -2.12 15.20
N PRO A 141 -12.85 -2.56 16.47
CA PRO A 141 -11.69 -2.88 17.32
C PRO A 141 -10.81 -4.01 16.78
N PHE A 142 -11.37 -4.88 15.93
CA PHE A 142 -10.70 -6.01 15.28
C PHE A 142 -9.87 -5.58 14.05
N ARG A 143 -10.05 -4.34 13.58
CA ARG A 143 -9.31 -3.75 12.45
C ARG A 143 -8.12 -2.90 12.88
N ARG A 144 -7.64 -3.10 14.11
CA ARG A 144 -6.32 -2.64 14.53
C ARG A 144 -5.28 -3.46 13.77
N ASN A 145 -4.94 -3.01 12.56
CA ASN A 145 -3.84 -3.55 11.78
C ASN A 145 -2.53 -3.21 12.51
N TYR A 146 -2.17 -4.02 13.51
CA TYR A 146 -0.81 -4.12 14.00
C TYR A 146 -0.12 -5.20 13.16
N TYR A 147 0.66 -4.77 12.18
CA TYR A 147 1.84 -5.47 11.71
C TYR A 147 3.00 -4.48 11.78
#